data_AF-A0A2A2QHW6-F1
#
_entry.id   AF-A0A2A2QHW6-F1
#
_cell.length_a   1.000
_cell.length_b   1.000
_cell.length_c   1.000
_cell.angle_alpha   90.00
_cell.angle_beta   90.00
_cell.angle_gamma   90.00
#
_symmetry.space_group_name_H-M   'P 1'
#
loop_
_entity.id
_entity.type
_entity.pdbx_description
1 polymer ?
#
loop_
_entity_poly.entity_id
_entity_poly.type
_entity_poly.pdbx_seq_one_letter_code
_entity_poly.pdbx_strand_id
1 'polypeptide(L)'
;MKPSLVRPPLAALALAGLWLGFQRKSISAVESETTLLRQHVDAAKTPSSGEDDRSLSGARIRAKQAKGLAAIDWKDSASKMSTNQGMMPDMRAMMEIQRKLMAMSATEMSAALDEIAALELDTQERALLESMLFGVLAEKDPQLVLERYLDKIGVTQDLMSWQLASAFQQWLGKDSAAAIAWFDARIAEGKFESKSLDGKSQGRLQFEAALVSSLLASDPAAAAKRIASLPENQRRDLFEQGMLINVRPGSEKAFADLVREHVPEGKRGLVFTNATNMMIHQGGYEKVGAYLDNIKATAAERKAVATHTASTKLQLLAH
;
A
#
# COMPACT_ATOMS: atom_id res chain seq x y z
N MET A 1 -31.60 1.92 29.05
CA MET A 1 -31.15 0.97 28.02
C MET A 1 -29.77 1.43 27.55
N LYS A 2 -28.73 0.61 27.70
CA LYS A 2 -27.34 0.95 27.33
C LYS A 2 -27.05 0.40 25.92
N PRO A 3 -26.45 1.18 25.00
CA PRO A 3 -25.88 0.61 23.78
C PRO A 3 -24.44 0.18 24.08
N SER A 4 -24.14 -1.09 23.86
CA SER A 4 -22.77 -1.63 23.88
C SER A 4 -22.06 -1.26 22.58
N LEU A 5 -21.03 -0.43 22.70
CA LEU A 5 -20.11 0.00 21.66
C LEU A 5 -18.76 -0.71 21.86
N VAL A 6 -18.02 -0.88 20.76
CA VAL A 6 -16.57 -1.17 20.67
C VAL A 6 -16.14 -2.65 20.65
N ARG A 7 -15.98 -3.22 19.44
CA ARG A 7 -14.82 -4.08 19.06
C ARG A 7 -14.35 -3.89 17.59
N PRO A 8 -13.92 -2.68 17.14
CA PRO A 8 -13.29 -2.52 15.83
C PRO A 8 -11.75 -2.71 15.73
N PRO A 9 -10.90 -2.73 16.79
CA PRO A 9 -9.45 -2.65 16.56
C PRO A 9 -8.79 -3.96 16.10
N LEU A 10 -9.40 -5.13 16.35
CA LEU A 10 -8.75 -6.43 16.06
C LEU A 10 -8.78 -6.81 14.58
N ALA A 11 -9.85 -6.48 13.85
CA ALA A 11 -9.93 -6.74 12.42
C ALA A 11 -8.94 -5.87 11.64
N ALA A 12 -8.82 -4.58 11.98
CA ALA A 12 -7.86 -3.68 11.35
C ALA A 12 -6.40 -4.11 11.59
N LEU A 13 -6.07 -4.59 12.80
CA LEU A 13 -4.72 -5.07 13.13
C LEU A 13 -4.38 -6.40 12.45
N ALA A 14 -5.34 -7.33 12.33
CA ALA A 14 -5.16 -8.57 11.58
C ALA A 14 -4.94 -8.29 10.07
N LEU A 15 -5.67 -7.32 9.51
CA LEU A 15 -5.56 -6.92 8.11
C LEU A 15 -4.23 -6.18 7.81
N ALA A 16 -3.78 -5.30 8.70
CA ALA A 16 -2.46 -4.66 8.58
C ALA A 16 -1.32 -5.69 8.72
N GLY A 17 -1.47 -6.67 9.62
CA GLY A 17 -0.52 -7.77 9.79
C GLY A 17 -0.44 -8.68 8.56
N LEU A 18 -1.57 -8.97 7.93
CA LEU A 18 -1.63 -9.73 6.68
C LEU A 18 -0.98 -8.97 5.52
N TRP A 19 -1.22 -7.65 5.40
CA TRP A 19 -0.61 -6.80 4.37
C TRP A 19 0.92 -6.67 4.53
N LEU A 20 1.41 -6.43 5.76
CA LEU A 20 2.85 -6.37 6.06
C LEU A 20 3.52 -7.74 5.89
N GLY A 21 2.83 -8.83 6.22
CA GLY A 21 3.27 -10.20 5.94
C GLY A 21 3.36 -10.50 4.44
N PHE A 22 2.44 -9.95 3.65
CA PHE A 22 2.41 -10.08 2.19
C PHE A 22 3.58 -9.33 1.53
N GLN A 23 3.89 -8.10 1.96
CA GLN A 23 5.08 -7.36 1.50
C GLN A 23 6.41 -8.08 1.80
N ARG A 24 6.52 -8.77 2.93
CA ARG A 24 7.75 -9.53 3.26
C ARG A 24 7.88 -10.83 2.47
N LYS A 25 6.76 -11.45 2.09
CA LYS A 25 6.78 -12.71 1.32
C LYS A 25 7.08 -12.50 -0.17
N SER A 26 6.72 -11.38 -0.77
CA SER A 26 7.12 -11.09 -2.16
C SER A 26 8.64 -10.97 -2.32
N ILE A 27 9.34 -10.45 -1.31
CA ILE A 27 10.82 -10.42 -1.27
C ILE A 27 11.41 -11.84 -1.22
N SER A 28 10.88 -12.72 -0.36
CA SER A 28 11.33 -14.12 -0.26
C SER A 28 10.95 -14.97 -1.48
N ALA A 29 9.83 -14.66 -2.14
CA ALA A 29 9.44 -15.31 -3.38
C ALA A 29 10.43 -14.98 -4.51
N VAL A 30 10.90 -13.73 -4.61
CA VAL A 30 11.95 -13.33 -5.56
C VAL A 30 13.30 -13.98 -5.24
N GLU A 31 13.63 -14.16 -3.96
CA GLU A 31 14.84 -14.89 -3.54
C GLU A 31 14.78 -16.40 -3.87
N SER A 32 13.59 -17.01 -3.76
CA SER A 32 13.37 -18.42 -4.14
C SER A 32 13.32 -18.63 -5.66
N GLU A 33 12.76 -17.69 -6.43
CA GLU A 33 12.84 -17.72 -7.90
C GLU A 33 14.26 -17.49 -8.40
N THR A 34 15.04 -16.59 -7.78
CA THR A 34 16.44 -16.37 -8.18
C THR A 34 17.34 -17.56 -7.84
N THR A 35 17.07 -18.31 -6.77
CA THR A 35 17.78 -19.57 -6.48
C THR A 35 17.39 -20.69 -7.43
N LEU A 36 16.11 -20.82 -7.80
CA LEU A 36 15.66 -21.76 -8.83
C LEU A 36 16.22 -21.42 -10.22
N LEU A 37 16.26 -20.14 -10.59
CA LEU A 37 16.87 -19.68 -11.84
C LEU A 37 18.39 -19.94 -11.87
N ARG A 38 19.09 -19.74 -10.74
CA ARG A 38 20.51 -20.11 -10.63
C ARG A 38 20.71 -21.63 -10.75
N GLN A 39 19.88 -22.43 -10.10
CA GLN A 39 19.90 -23.89 -10.25
C GLN A 39 19.63 -24.34 -11.70
N HIS A 40 18.73 -23.66 -12.41
CA HIS A 40 18.44 -23.96 -13.82
C HIS A 40 19.58 -23.54 -14.75
N VAL A 41 20.25 -22.42 -14.48
CA VAL A 41 21.43 -21.98 -15.23
C VAL A 41 22.63 -22.89 -14.98
N ASP A 42 22.81 -23.38 -13.76
CA ASP A 42 23.89 -24.32 -13.43
C ASP A 42 23.61 -25.72 -14.00
N ALA A 43 22.35 -26.17 -13.99
CA ALA A 43 21.93 -27.40 -14.67
C ALA A 43 22.13 -27.29 -16.20
N ALA A 44 21.85 -26.12 -16.80
CA ALA A 44 22.05 -25.87 -18.22
C ALA A 44 23.54 -25.73 -18.65
N LYS A 45 24.47 -25.56 -17.70
CA LYS A 45 25.92 -25.55 -17.96
C LYS A 45 26.55 -26.94 -17.95
N THR A 46 25.81 -27.99 -17.62
CA THR A 46 26.30 -29.37 -17.66
C THR A 46 26.03 -29.93 -19.06
N PRO A 47 27.07 -30.31 -19.85
CA PRO A 47 26.86 -30.81 -21.19
C PRO A 47 26.43 -32.27 -21.15
N SER A 48 25.13 -32.54 -21.24
CA SER A 48 24.62 -33.86 -21.63
C SER A 48 24.05 -33.79 -23.04
N SER A 49 24.71 -34.48 -23.95
CA SER A 49 24.35 -34.71 -25.35
C SER A 49 22.93 -35.27 -25.48
N GLY A 50 22.17 -34.72 -26.43
CA GLY A 50 20.85 -35.22 -26.81
C GLY A 50 20.08 -34.18 -27.61
N GLU A 51 20.11 -34.33 -28.93
CA GLU A 51 19.35 -33.55 -29.92
C GLU A 51 17.83 -33.65 -29.73
N ASP A 52 17.17 -32.60 -30.24
CA ASP A 52 15.78 -32.49 -30.66
C ASP A 52 14.66 -32.64 -29.61
N ASP A 53 14.08 -31.48 -29.25
CA ASP A 53 12.66 -31.13 -29.52
C ASP A 53 12.25 -29.94 -28.61
N ARG A 54 12.71 -28.73 -28.94
CA ARG A 54 12.40 -27.50 -28.18
C ARG A 54 11.52 -26.57 -29.00
N SER A 55 10.19 -26.73 -28.90
CA SER A 55 9.27 -25.60 -29.17
C SER A 55 7.84 -25.75 -28.62
N LEU A 56 7.38 -26.95 -28.21
CA LEU A 56 5.95 -27.16 -27.91
C LEU A 56 5.61 -27.32 -26.42
N SER A 57 6.60 -27.44 -25.52
CA SER A 57 6.36 -27.65 -24.09
C SER A 57 5.96 -26.37 -23.34
N GLY A 58 6.55 -25.21 -23.69
CA GLY A 58 6.24 -23.93 -23.03
C GLY A 58 4.82 -23.42 -23.29
N ALA A 59 4.31 -23.59 -24.52
CA ALA A 59 2.96 -23.18 -24.90
C ALA A 59 1.89 -24.11 -24.30
N ARG A 60 2.16 -25.43 -24.22
CA ARG A 60 1.23 -26.39 -23.59
C ARG A 60 1.16 -26.23 -22.08
N ILE A 61 2.25 -25.88 -21.39
CA ILE A 61 2.24 -25.65 -19.94
C ILE A 61 1.43 -24.38 -19.61
N ARG A 62 1.61 -23.28 -20.35
CA ARG A 62 0.77 -22.07 -20.19
C ARG A 62 -0.69 -22.33 -20.56
N ALA A 63 -0.97 -23.07 -21.63
CA ALA A 63 -2.34 -23.38 -22.04
C ALA A 63 -3.06 -24.36 -21.09
N LYS A 64 -2.34 -25.26 -20.40
CA LYS A 64 -2.92 -26.12 -19.36
C LYS A 64 -3.13 -25.40 -18.03
N GLN A 65 -2.26 -24.43 -17.68
CA GLN A 65 -2.47 -23.55 -16.52
C GLN A 65 -3.65 -22.59 -16.72
N ALA A 66 -3.87 -22.08 -17.92
CA ALA A 66 -5.01 -21.22 -18.24
C ALA A 66 -6.37 -21.96 -18.27
N LYS A 67 -6.38 -23.29 -18.36
CA LYS A 67 -7.60 -24.09 -18.55
C LYS A 67 -7.97 -24.99 -17.37
N GLY A 68 -7.38 -24.77 -16.19
CA GLY A 68 -7.48 -25.69 -15.05
C GLY A 68 -7.56 -25.07 -13.66
N LEU A 69 -7.79 -23.75 -13.54
CA LEU A 69 -8.19 -23.17 -12.25
C LEU A 69 -9.69 -23.39 -12.12
N ALA A 70 -10.10 -24.44 -11.41
CA ALA A 70 -11.48 -24.57 -10.97
C ALA A 70 -11.91 -23.25 -10.32
N ALA A 71 -13.01 -22.67 -10.85
CA ALA A 71 -13.56 -21.40 -10.39
C ALA A 71 -13.59 -21.36 -8.86
N ILE A 72 -13.15 -20.25 -8.29
CA ILE A 72 -13.18 -20.08 -6.85
C ILE A 72 -14.66 -19.95 -6.46
N ASP A 73 -15.14 -20.85 -5.61
CA ASP A 73 -16.43 -20.64 -4.96
C ASP A 73 -16.26 -19.56 -3.90
N TRP A 74 -16.57 -18.31 -4.27
CA TRP A 74 -16.40 -17.17 -3.40
C TRP A 74 -17.30 -17.23 -2.17
N LYS A 75 -18.47 -17.86 -2.26
CA LYS A 75 -19.40 -18.00 -1.13
C LYS A 75 -18.86 -18.98 -0.11
N ASP A 76 -18.41 -20.16 -0.55
CA ASP A 76 -17.74 -21.14 0.31
C ASP A 76 -16.45 -20.57 0.92
N SER A 77 -15.67 -19.84 0.13
CA SER A 77 -14.45 -19.17 0.60
C SER A 77 -14.74 -18.13 1.69
N ALA A 78 -15.80 -17.33 1.53
CA ALA A 78 -16.22 -16.34 2.52
C ALA A 78 -16.60 -17.00 3.85
N SER A 79 -17.46 -18.01 3.81
CA SER A 79 -17.93 -18.72 5.00
C SER A 79 -16.80 -19.44 5.75
N LYS A 80 -15.83 -20.00 5.03
CA LYS A 80 -14.62 -20.60 5.63
C LYS A 80 -13.71 -19.57 6.30
N MET A 81 -13.69 -18.33 5.81
CA MET A 81 -12.93 -17.24 6.41
C MET A 81 -13.63 -16.64 7.64
N SER A 82 -14.97 -16.54 7.63
CA SER A 82 -15.75 -15.97 8.74
C SER A 82 -15.88 -16.90 9.96
N THR A 83 -16.01 -18.22 9.72
CA THR A 83 -16.19 -19.23 10.78
C THR A 83 -14.96 -19.39 11.69
N ASN A 84 -13.78 -18.90 11.27
CA ASN A 84 -12.50 -19.07 11.97
C ASN A 84 -12.13 -17.93 12.94
N GLN A 85 -13.07 -17.10 13.41
CA GLN A 85 -12.79 -16.00 14.36
C GLN A 85 -12.31 -16.44 15.77
N GLY A 86 -12.03 -17.72 16.01
CA GLY A 86 -11.47 -18.23 17.28
C GLY A 86 -10.64 -19.51 17.19
N MET A 87 -10.49 -20.12 16.01
CA MET A 87 -9.60 -21.25 15.75
C MET A 87 -8.64 -20.89 14.61
N MET A 88 -7.43 -21.45 14.61
CA MET A 88 -6.46 -21.20 13.54
C MET A 88 -7.12 -21.40 12.17
N PRO A 89 -7.05 -20.42 11.25
CA PRO A 89 -7.59 -20.56 9.90
C PRO A 89 -7.04 -21.82 9.24
N ASP A 90 -7.84 -22.48 8.41
CA ASP A 90 -7.33 -23.57 7.57
C ASP A 90 -6.27 -23.02 6.61
N MET A 91 -5.01 -23.16 7.03
CA MET A 91 -3.84 -22.65 6.32
C MET A 91 -3.72 -23.25 4.92
N ARG A 92 -4.23 -24.47 4.68
CA ARG A 92 -4.18 -25.10 3.35
C ARG A 92 -5.19 -24.43 2.42
N ALA A 93 -6.42 -24.23 2.88
CA ALA A 93 -7.44 -23.52 2.11
C ALA A 93 -7.00 -22.10 1.76
N MET A 94 -6.40 -21.38 2.72
CA MET A 94 -5.86 -20.03 2.49
C MET A 94 -4.72 -20.02 1.45
N MET A 95 -3.79 -20.97 1.52
CA MET A 95 -2.71 -21.10 0.55
C MET A 95 -3.21 -21.46 -0.85
N GLU A 96 -4.26 -22.28 -0.95
CA GLU A 96 -4.88 -22.59 -2.24
C GLU A 96 -5.54 -21.37 -2.86
N ILE A 97 -6.33 -20.63 -2.09
CA ILE A 97 -6.95 -19.37 -2.54
C ILE A 97 -5.86 -18.40 -2.99
N GLN A 98 -4.81 -18.20 -2.19
CA GLN A 98 -3.69 -17.33 -2.54
C GLN A 98 -3.03 -17.77 -3.85
N ARG A 99 -2.75 -19.06 -4.04
CA ARG A 99 -2.15 -19.58 -5.27
C ARG A 99 -3.05 -19.33 -6.49
N LYS A 100 -4.36 -19.54 -6.33
CA LYS A 100 -5.34 -19.28 -7.41
C LYS A 100 -5.38 -17.79 -7.75
N LEU A 101 -5.45 -16.91 -6.76
CA LEU A 101 -5.39 -15.47 -6.95
C LEU A 101 -4.12 -15.06 -7.70
N MET A 102 -2.95 -15.52 -7.28
CA MET A 102 -1.70 -15.18 -7.95
C MET A 102 -1.67 -15.63 -9.43
N ALA A 103 -2.38 -16.70 -9.77
CA ALA A 103 -2.47 -17.22 -11.14
C ALA A 103 -3.52 -16.50 -12.00
N MET A 104 -4.50 -15.82 -11.41
CA MET A 104 -5.49 -15.04 -12.15
C MET A 104 -4.85 -13.82 -12.83
N SER A 105 -5.36 -13.50 -14.01
CA SER A 105 -5.11 -12.25 -14.72
C SER A 105 -5.87 -11.08 -14.08
N ALA A 106 -5.47 -9.85 -14.39
CA ALA A 106 -6.14 -8.65 -13.89
C ALA A 106 -7.62 -8.60 -14.32
N THR A 107 -7.92 -9.04 -15.55
CA THR A 107 -9.29 -9.13 -16.07
C THR A 107 -10.12 -10.18 -15.34
N GLU A 108 -9.55 -11.34 -15.02
CA GLU A 108 -10.24 -12.39 -14.24
C GLU A 108 -10.50 -11.94 -12.81
N MET A 109 -9.56 -11.23 -12.17
CA MET A 109 -9.77 -10.66 -10.83
C MET A 109 -10.85 -9.58 -10.85
N SER A 110 -10.87 -8.75 -11.87
CA SER A 110 -11.92 -7.74 -12.02
C SER A 110 -13.29 -8.38 -12.20
N ALA A 111 -13.40 -9.45 -12.98
CA ALA A 111 -14.64 -10.21 -13.13
C ALA A 111 -15.06 -10.90 -11.81
N ALA A 112 -14.10 -11.41 -11.04
CA ALA A 112 -14.36 -11.97 -9.73
C ALA A 112 -14.88 -10.94 -8.72
N LEU A 113 -14.38 -9.71 -8.76
CA LEU A 113 -14.92 -8.61 -7.93
C LEU A 113 -16.37 -8.28 -8.30
N ASP A 114 -16.75 -8.36 -9.58
CA ASP A 114 -18.14 -8.19 -10.01
C ASP A 114 -19.04 -9.34 -9.55
N GLU A 115 -18.52 -10.57 -9.63
CA GLU A 115 -19.20 -11.76 -9.14
C GLU A 115 -19.47 -11.64 -7.63
N ILE A 116 -18.46 -11.29 -6.83
CA ILE A 116 -18.60 -11.06 -5.38
C ILE A 116 -19.61 -9.95 -5.07
N ALA A 117 -19.60 -8.87 -5.85
CA ALA A 117 -20.59 -7.79 -5.70
C ALA A 117 -22.02 -8.29 -5.92
N ALA A 118 -22.24 -9.26 -6.81
CA ALA A 118 -23.54 -9.86 -7.09
C ALA A 118 -23.97 -10.95 -6.09
N LEU A 119 -23.03 -11.52 -5.32
CA LEU A 119 -23.35 -12.56 -4.33
C LEU A 119 -24.09 -11.98 -3.12
N GLU A 120 -25.00 -12.77 -2.54
CA GLU A 120 -25.63 -12.49 -1.26
C GLU A 120 -24.71 -12.91 -0.11
N LEU A 121 -23.65 -12.13 0.10
CA LEU A 121 -22.73 -12.26 1.24
C LEU A 121 -23.04 -11.19 2.29
N ASP A 122 -22.75 -11.51 3.55
CA ASP A 122 -22.77 -10.49 4.59
C ASP A 122 -21.70 -9.41 4.32
N THR A 123 -21.90 -8.22 4.90
CA THR A 123 -21.04 -7.06 4.65
C THR A 123 -19.58 -7.31 5.01
N GLN A 124 -19.32 -8.08 6.08
CA GLN A 124 -17.97 -8.35 6.56
C GLN A 124 -17.25 -9.37 5.66
N GLU A 125 -17.93 -10.45 5.30
CA GLU A 125 -17.48 -11.47 4.35
C GLU A 125 -17.13 -10.87 2.99
N ARG A 126 -18.03 -10.03 2.46
CA ARG A 126 -17.81 -9.30 1.21
C ARG A 126 -16.59 -8.39 1.30
N ALA A 127 -16.48 -7.57 2.34
CA ALA A 127 -15.38 -6.64 2.50
C ALA A 127 -14.01 -7.34 2.61
N LEU A 128 -13.96 -8.51 3.25
CA LEU A 128 -12.73 -9.32 3.34
C LEU A 128 -12.28 -9.81 1.96
N LEU A 129 -13.20 -10.38 1.17
CA LEU A 129 -12.88 -10.87 -0.18
C LEU A 129 -12.52 -9.74 -1.12
N GLU A 130 -13.29 -8.65 -1.11
CA GLU A 130 -13.03 -7.46 -1.93
C GLU A 130 -11.65 -6.88 -1.61
N SER A 131 -11.30 -6.73 -0.33
CA SER A 131 -9.99 -6.20 0.09
C SER A 131 -8.83 -7.09 -0.36
N MET A 132 -8.99 -8.42 -0.25
CA MET A 132 -7.97 -9.38 -0.68
C MET A 132 -7.74 -9.31 -2.19
N LEU A 133 -8.80 -9.37 -3.00
CA LEU A 133 -8.73 -9.28 -4.45
C LEU A 133 -8.21 -7.92 -4.91
N PHE A 134 -8.65 -6.84 -4.27
CA PHE A 134 -8.19 -5.50 -4.55
C PHE A 134 -6.68 -5.37 -4.37
N GLY A 135 -6.12 -5.91 -3.28
CA GLY A 135 -4.68 -5.89 -3.02
C GLY A 135 -3.86 -6.55 -4.12
N VAL A 136 -4.26 -7.75 -4.56
CA VAL A 136 -3.56 -8.48 -5.63
C VAL A 136 -3.77 -7.82 -6.99
N LEU A 137 -4.97 -7.29 -7.25
CA LEU A 137 -5.26 -6.59 -8.50
C LEU A 137 -4.44 -5.30 -8.59
N ALA A 138 -4.31 -4.54 -7.51
CA ALA A 138 -3.47 -3.33 -7.46
C ALA A 138 -2.00 -3.66 -7.74
N GLU A 139 -1.51 -4.80 -7.24
CA GLU A 139 -0.14 -5.26 -7.54
C GLU A 139 0.04 -5.65 -9.00
N LYS A 140 -0.96 -6.24 -9.65
CA LYS A 140 -0.87 -6.67 -11.05
C LYS A 140 -1.10 -5.50 -12.02
N ASP A 141 -2.21 -4.81 -11.86
CA ASP A 141 -2.68 -3.74 -12.74
C ASP A 141 -3.27 -2.58 -11.92
N PRO A 142 -2.42 -1.71 -11.37
CA PRO A 142 -2.88 -0.60 -10.54
C PRO A 142 -3.68 0.43 -11.34
N GLN A 143 -3.44 0.55 -12.65
CA GLN A 143 -4.20 1.45 -13.52
C GLN A 143 -5.66 1.00 -13.60
N LEU A 144 -5.91 -0.27 -13.89
CA LEU A 144 -7.26 -0.83 -13.98
C LEU A 144 -8.04 -0.64 -12.66
N VAL A 145 -7.38 -0.86 -11.52
CA VAL A 145 -7.98 -0.60 -10.20
C VAL A 145 -8.44 0.85 -10.08
N LEU A 146 -7.55 1.78 -10.39
CA LEU A 146 -7.84 3.20 -10.25
C LEU A 146 -8.96 3.62 -11.20
N GLU A 147 -8.93 3.21 -12.47
CA GLU A 147 -9.97 3.54 -13.44
C GLU A 147 -11.36 3.03 -13.01
N ARG A 148 -11.42 1.82 -12.43
CA ARG A 148 -12.69 1.20 -12.06
C ARG A 148 -13.25 1.70 -10.73
N TYR A 149 -12.39 2.05 -9.78
CA TYR A 149 -12.79 2.32 -8.41
C TYR A 149 -12.59 3.79 -7.97
N LEU A 150 -12.07 4.66 -8.83
CA LEU A 150 -11.90 6.09 -8.52
C LEU A 150 -13.21 6.75 -8.08
N ASP A 151 -14.33 6.42 -8.72
CA ASP A 151 -15.64 7.01 -8.39
C ASP A 151 -16.16 6.60 -7.00
N LYS A 152 -15.51 5.64 -6.34
CA LYS A 152 -15.84 5.26 -4.95
C LYS A 152 -15.13 6.13 -3.91
N ILE A 153 -14.19 6.99 -4.32
CA ILE A 153 -13.54 7.96 -3.40
C ILE A 153 -14.62 8.89 -2.82
N GLY A 154 -14.75 8.89 -1.49
CA GLY A 154 -15.66 9.77 -0.76
C GLY A 154 -17.10 9.24 -0.56
N VAL A 155 -17.46 8.09 -1.13
CA VAL A 155 -18.80 7.46 -0.94
C VAL A 155 -18.79 6.46 0.22
N THR A 156 -17.67 5.79 0.44
CA THR A 156 -17.47 4.82 1.54
C THR A 156 -16.29 5.26 2.38
N GLN A 157 -16.36 4.95 3.69
CA GLN A 157 -15.36 5.27 4.72
C GLN A 157 -13.91 5.27 4.19
N ASP A 158 -13.08 6.12 4.79
CA ASP A 158 -11.64 6.41 4.54
C ASP A 158 -10.75 5.22 4.14
N LEU A 159 -11.21 3.99 4.39
CA LEU A 159 -10.58 2.73 4.04
C LEU A 159 -10.37 2.53 2.52
N MET A 160 -11.30 2.95 1.66
CA MET A 160 -11.10 2.75 0.21
C MET A 160 -10.10 3.75 -0.39
N SER A 161 -10.12 5.00 0.11
CA SER A 161 -9.23 6.07 -0.36
C SER A 161 -7.75 5.71 -0.15
N TRP A 162 -7.38 5.14 1.00
CA TRP A 162 -5.98 4.77 1.25
C TRP A 162 -5.55 3.58 0.39
N GLN A 163 -6.44 2.62 0.13
CA GLN A 163 -6.15 1.48 -0.74
C GLN A 163 -5.90 1.94 -2.18
N LEU A 164 -6.72 2.88 -2.67
CA LEU A 164 -6.53 3.49 -3.98
C LEU A 164 -5.23 4.33 -4.04
N ALA A 165 -4.92 5.10 -3.01
CA ALA A 165 -3.66 5.83 -2.94
C ALA A 165 -2.44 4.88 -2.91
N SER A 166 -2.56 3.73 -2.25
CA SER A 166 -1.55 2.66 -2.27
C SER A 166 -1.39 2.04 -3.67
N ALA A 167 -2.49 1.75 -4.37
CA ALA A 167 -2.45 1.29 -5.76
C ALA A 167 -1.78 2.32 -6.68
N PHE A 168 -2.10 3.61 -6.50
CA PHE A 168 -1.45 4.70 -7.20
C PHE A 168 0.06 4.78 -6.92
N GLN A 169 0.47 4.62 -5.66
CA GLN A 169 1.89 4.54 -5.30
C GLN A 169 2.60 3.37 -5.99
N GLN A 170 1.93 2.22 -6.13
CA GLN A 170 2.49 1.08 -6.87
C GLN A 170 2.62 1.38 -8.36
N TRP A 171 1.63 2.06 -8.95
CA TRP A 171 1.71 2.52 -10.34
C TRP A 171 2.87 3.49 -10.55
N LEU A 172 3.03 4.48 -9.65
CA LEU A 172 4.15 5.42 -9.67
C LEU A 172 5.51 4.72 -9.64
N GLY A 173 5.61 3.55 -9.00
CA GLY A 173 6.81 2.71 -8.99
C GLY A 173 7.07 1.96 -10.29
N LYS A 174 6.02 1.67 -11.07
CA LYS A 174 6.12 0.94 -12.36
C LYS A 174 6.29 1.89 -13.55
N ASP A 175 5.46 2.92 -13.63
CA ASP A 175 5.46 3.93 -14.69
C ASP A 175 5.02 5.27 -14.08
N SER A 176 5.99 6.04 -13.59
CA SER A 176 5.74 7.31 -12.93
C SER A 176 5.12 8.34 -13.88
N ALA A 177 5.55 8.37 -15.14
CA ALA A 177 5.07 9.35 -16.12
C ALA A 177 3.59 9.14 -16.45
N ALA A 178 3.19 7.90 -16.73
CA ALA A 178 1.80 7.56 -17.01
C ALA A 178 0.89 7.82 -15.79
N ALA A 179 1.33 7.41 -14.60
CA ALA A 179 0.58 7.63 -13.36
C ALA A 179 0.37 9.12 -13.06
N ILE A 180 1.42 9.94 -13.18
CA ILE A 180 1.33 11.40 -12.98
C ILE A 180 0.37 12.03 -13.97
N ALA A 181 0.51 11.71 -15.26
CA ALA A 181 -0.36 12.25 -16.31
C ALA A 181 -1.84 11.87 -16.08
N TRP A 182 -2.09 10.62 -15.68
CA TRP A 182 -3.43 10.15 -15.31
C TRP A 182 -3.98 10.95 -14.13
N PHE A 183 -3.20 11.13 -13.07
CA PHE A 183 -3.65 11.83 -11.87
C PHE A 183 -3.99 13.30 -12.16
N ASP A 184 -3.16 13.97 -12.94
CA ASP A 184 -3.39 15.36 -13.36
C ASP A 184 -4.64 15.50 -14.23
N ALA A 185 -4.89 14.56 -15.13
CA ALA A 185 -6.12 14.52 -15.93
C ALA A 185 -7.36 14.37 -15.03
N ARG A 186 -7.32 13.47 -14.03
CA ARG A 186 -8.45 13.27 -13.11
C ARG A 186 -8.69 14.46 -12.17
N ILE A 187 -7.64 15.19 -11.78
CA ILE A 187 -7.80 16.47 -11.08
C ILE A 187 -8.49 17.49 -11.99
N ALA A 188 -8.06 17.62 -13.25
CA ALA A 188 -8.66 18.56 -14.21
C ALA A 188 -10.13 18.25 -14.51
N GLU A 189 -10.53 16.97 -14.47
CA GLU A 189 -11.92 16.52 -14.56
C GLU A 189 -12.75 16.77 -13.28
N GLY A 190 -12.12 17.23 -12.19
CA GLY A 190 -12.77 17.50 -10.92
C GLY A 190 -13.06 16.24 -10.08
N LYS A 191 -12.50 15.07 -10.43
CA LYS A 191 -12.74 13.80 -9.70
C LYS A 191 -12.23 13.81 -8.26
N PHE A 192 -11.30 14.70 -7.94
CA PHE A 192 -10.70 14.85 -6.63
C PHE A 192 -11.23 16.06 -5.85
N GLU A 193 -12.22 16.78 -6.38
CA GLU A 193 -12.79 17.94 -5.70
C GLU A 193 -13.70 17.53 -4.53
N SER A 194 -13.61 18.27 -3.43
CA SER A 194 -14.39 17.97 -2.23
C SER A 194 -15.76 18.65 -2.26
N LYS A 195 -16.76 17.97 -1.73
CA LYS A 195 -18.07 18.55 -1.40
C LYS A 195 -18.17 18.99 0.07
N SER A 196 -17.09 18.88 0.84
CA SER A 196 -17.04 19.29 2.25
C SER A 196 -17.04 20.82 2.38
N LEU A 197 -17.57 21.31 3.50
CA LEU A 197 -17.64 22.74 3.80
C LEU A 197 -16.27 23.42 3.93
N ASP A 198 -15.23 22.67 4.28
CA ASP A 198 -13.86 23.16 4.39
C ASP A 198 -13.09 23.12 3.04
N GLY A 199 -13.71 22.58 1.98
CA GLY A 199 -13.12 22.46 0.65
C GLY A 199 -11.95 21.47 0.57
N LYS A 200 -11.73 20.64 1.59
CA LYS A 200 -10.59 19.72 1.65
C LYS A 200 -10.97 18.33 1.17
N SER A 201 -10.20 17.82 0.21
CA SER A 201 -10.36 16.45 -0.29
C SER A 201 -9.33 15.54 0.36
N GLN A 202 -9.77 14.73 1.32
CA GLN A 202 -8.92 13.72 1.97
C GLN A 202 -8.36 12.72 0.97
N GLY A 203 -9.18 12.28 0.01
CA GLY A 203 -8.74 11.40 -1.08
C GLY A 203 -7.63 12.05 -1.91
N ARG A 204 -7.77 13.34 -2.28
CA ARG A 204 -6.73 14.06 -3.01
C ARG A 204 -5.43 14.14 -2.21
N LEU A 205 -5.50 14.50 -0.93
CA LEU A 205 -4.32 14.62 -0.07
C LEU A 205 -3.54 13.30 0.03
N GLN A 206 -4.22 12.15 0.06
CA GLN A 206 -3.56 10.84 0.10
C GLN A 206 -2.82 10.53 -1.21
N PHE A 207 -3.41 10.85 -2.36
CA PHE A 207 -2.75 10.70 -3.67
C PHE A 207 -1.58 11.66 -3.84
N GLU A 208 -1.74 12.92 -3.43
CA GLU A 208 -0.68 13.92 -3.42
C GLU A 208 0.49 13.49 -2.52
N ALA A 209 0.21 12.91 -1.35
CA ALA A 209 1.24 12.40 -0.44
C ALA A 209 2.04 11.25 -1.08
N ALA A 210 1.36 10.32 -1.77
CA ALA A 210 2.01 9.23 -2.50
C ALA A 210 2.89 9.75 -3.65
N LEU A 211 2.40 10.72 -4.42
CA LEU A 211 3.16 11.37 -5.49
C LEU A 211 4.39 12.10 -4.95
N VAL A 212 4.21 12.93 -3.93
CA VAL A 212 5.31 13.68 -3.30
C VAL A 212 6.36 12.74 -2.72
N SER A 213 5.95 11.62 -2.08
CA SER A 213 6.88 10.59 -1.61
C SER A 213 7.69 9.97 -2.75
N SER A 214 7.06 9.70 -3.90
CA SER A 214 7.76 9.17 -5.08
C SER A 214 8.75 10.18 -5.66
N LEU A 215 8.33 11.44 -5.80
CA LEU A 215 9.16 12.53 -6.34
C LEU A 215 10.30 12.91 -5.40
N LEU A 216 10.10 12.89 -4.09
CA LEU A 216 11.15 13.20 -3.10
C LEU A 216 12.41 12.35 -3.28
N ALA A 217 12.27 11.12 -3.74
CA ALA A 217 13.39 10.21 -3.97
C ALA A 217 14.05 10.38 -5.35
N SER A 218 13.35 10.90 -6.35
CA SER A 218 13.81 10.97 -7.75
C SER A 218 14.04 12.39 -8.26
N ASP A 219 13.15 13.32 -7.92
CA ASP A 219 13.20 14.74 -8.27
C ASP A 219 12.60 15.61 -7.14
N PRO A 220 13.41 16.01 -6.15
CA PRO A 220 12.98 16.88 -5.05
C PRO A 220 12.43 18.24 -5.50
N ALA A 221 12.89 18.77 -6.64
CA ALA A 221 12.42 20.05 -7.15
C ALA A 221 10.99 19.93 -7.70
N ALA A 222 10.70 18.83 -8.41
CA ALA A 222 9.34 18.51 -8.82
C ALA A 222 8.42 18.28 -7.61
N ALA A 223 8.90 17.64 -6.54
CA ALA A 223 8.14 17.50 -5.30
C ALA A 223 7.78 18.87 -4.69
N ALA A 224 8.75 19.78 -4.58
CA ALA A 224 8.52 21.15 -4.09
C ALA A 224 7.45 21.89 -4.93
N LYS A 225 7.61 21.84 -6.25
CA LYS A 225 6.66 22.45 -7.19
C LYS A 225 5.25 21.87 -7.04
N ARG A 226 5.14 20.56 -6.82
CA ARG A 226 3.86 19.89 -6.61
C ARG A 226 3.16 20.40 -5.36
N ILE A 227 3.89 20.50 -4.24
CA ILE A 227 3.32 21.02 -2.98
C ILE A 227 2.92 22.48 -3.13
N ALA A 228 3.75 23.30 -3.78
CA ALA A 228 3.43 24.71 -4.03
C ALA A 228 2.15 24.89 -4.87
N SER A 229 1.81 23.93 -5.74
CA SER A 229 0.57 23.96 -6.53
C SER A 229 -0.69 23.67 -5.73
N LEU A 230 -0.57 23.11 -4.52
CA LEU A 230 -1.71 22.87 -3.64
C LEU A 230 -2.22 24.17 -3.02
N PRO A 231 -3.53 24.27 -2.72
CA PRO A 231 -4.07 25.34 -1.90
C PRO A 231 -3.30 25.48 -0.58
N GLU A 232 -3.01 26.72 -0.16
CA GLU A 232 -2.16 26.99 1.01
C GLU A 232 -2.67 26.30 2.29
N ASN A 233 -3.99 26.27 2.48
CA ASN A 233 -4.66 25.61 3.58
C ASN A 233 -4.58 24.06 3.56
N GLN A 234 -4.13 23.47 2.45
CA GLN A 234 -3.94 22.02 2.26
C GLN A 234 -2.47 21.61 2.30
N ARG A 235 -1.53 22.52 2.00
CA ARG A 235 -0.08 22.22 2.02
C ARG A 235 0.38 21.68 3.36
N ARG A 236 -0.10 22.29 4.46
CA ARG A 236 0.21 21.82 5.82
C ARG A 236 -0.41 20.45 6.09
N ASP A 237 -1.67 20.27 5.70
CA ASP A 237 -2.41 19.05 5.95
C ASP A 237 -1.78 17.85 5.24
N LEU A 238 -1.14 18.06 4.08
CA LEU A 238 -0.32 17.04 3.41
C LEU A 238 0.76 16.45 4.33
N PHE A 239 1.43 17.27 5.14
CA PHE A 239 2.48 16.81 6.07
C PHE A 239 1.92 16.33 7.41
N GLU A 240 0.85 16.95 7.91
CA GLU A 240 0.23 16.58 9.19
C GLU A 240 -0.56 15.26 9.08
N GLN A 241 -1.24 15.03 7.94
CA GLN A 241 -2.13 13.88 7.71
C GLN A 241 -1.51 12.83 6.78
N GLY A 242 -0.35 13.13 6.17
CA GLY A 242 0.33 12.28 5.21
C GLY A 242 0.95 11.03 5.83
N MET A 243 0.12 10.10 6.32
CA MET A 243 0.54 8.73 6.69
C MET A 243 1.26 7.99 5.55
N LEU A 244 1.21 8.52 4.32
CA LEU A 244 1.81 7.96 3.12
C LEU A 244 3.12 8.62 2.68
N ILE A 245 3.58 9.71 3.32
CA ILE A 245 4.92 10.22 3.00
C ILE A 245 5.97 9.30 3.60
N ASN A 246 6.33 8.26 2.84
CA ASN A 246 7.41 7.38 3.18
C ASN A 246 8.73 8.04 2.80
N VAL A 247 9.50 8.48 3.80
CA VAL A 247 10.82 9.06 3.58
C VAL A 247 11.79 7.93 3.24
N ARG A 248 12.19 7.85 1.97
CA ARG A 248 13.13 6.83 1.49
C ARG A 248 14.57 7.19 1.89
N PRO A 249 15.46 6.18 2.01
CA PRO A 249 16.88 6.45 2.21
C PRO A 249 17.43 7.39 1.13
N GLY A 250 18.11 8.46 1.55
CA GLY A 250 18.66 9.49 0.66
C GLY A 250 17.74 10.69 0.39
N SER A 251 16.43 10.60 0.69
CA SER A 251 15.48 11.72 0.54
C SER A 251 15.23 12.51 1.82
N GLU A 252 15.89 12.16 2.94
CA GLU A 252 15.58 12.70 4.26
C GLU A 252 15.79 14.21 4.33
N LYS A 253 16.90 14.70 3.78
CA LYS A 253 17.21 16.13 3.78
C LYS A 253 16.22 16.92 2.92
N ALA A 254 15.91 16.42 1.73
CA ALA A 254 14.92 17.02 0.84
C ALA A 254 13.55 17.11 1.53
N PHE A 255 13.11 16.03 2.20
CA PHE A 255 11.89 16.04 2.99
C PHE A 255 11.94 17.09 4.11
N ALA A 256 13.04 17.16 4.86
CA ALA A 256 13.18 18.13 5.94
C ALA A 256 13.16 19.59 5.45
N ASP A 257 13.76 19.87 4.29
CA ASP A 257 13.75 21.20 3.69
C ASP A 257 12.33 21.59 3.27
N LEU A 258 11.55 20.67 2.66
CA LEU A 258 10.14 20.91 2.33
C LEU A 258 9.27 21.15 3.57
N VAL A 259 9.49 20.39 4.65
CA VAL A 259 8.79 20.60 5.92
C VAL A 259 9.13 21.98 6.48
N ARG A 260 10.40 22.40 6.43
CA ARG A 260 10.79 23.73 6.92
C ARG A 260 10.19 24.87 6.10
N GLU A 261 10.04 24.68 4.80
CA GLU A 261 9.45 25.66 3.89
C GLU A 261 7.93 25.82 4.11
N HIS A 262 7.20 24.73 4.33
CA HIS A 262 5.73 24.76 4.32
C HIS A 262 5.07 24.57 5.70
N VAL A 263 5.82 24.17 6.71
CA VAL A 263 5.30 23.94 8.07
C VAL A 263 5.89 24.98 9.03
N PRO A 264 5.05 25.71 9.80
CA PRO A 264 5.52 26.66 10.80
C PRO A 264 6.43 25.99 11.84
N GLU A 265 7.47 26.69 12.30
CA GLU A 265 8.51 26.14 13.18
C GLU A 265 7.97 25.38 14.39
N GLY A 266 6.96 25.92 15.08
CA GLY A 266 6.34 25.29 16.24
C GLY A 266 5.59 23.97 15.96
N LYS A 267 5.36 23.62 14.69
CA LYS A 267 4.65 22.41 14.26
C LYS A 267 5.53 21.37 13.57
N ARG A 268 6.74 21.73 13.15
CA ARG A 268 7.67 20.83 12.43
C ARG A 268 8.01 19.57 13.23
N GLY A 269 8.12 19.71 14.56
CA GLY A 269 8.43 18.60 15.47
C GLY A 269 7.44 17.44 15.37
N LEU A 270 6.14 17.73 15.20
CA LEU A 270 5.12 16.69 15.03
C LEU A 270 5.31 15.92 13.72
N VAL A 271 5.57 16.63 12.62
CA VAL A 271 5.81 16.04 11.30
C VAL A 271 7.05 15.14 11.31
N PHE A 272 8.15 15.60 11.92
CA PHE A 272 9.35 14.78 12.06
C PHE A 272 9.14 13.58 12.99
N THR A 273 8.34 13.73 14.05
CA THR A 273 7.98 12.60 14.91
C THR A 273 7.25 11.52 14.10
N ASN A 274 6.25 11.91 13.30
CA ASN A 274 5.52 10.97 12.45
C ASN A 274 6.43 10.23 11.47
N ALA A 275 7.38 10.93 10.84
CA ALA A 275 8.38 10.31 9.96
C ALA A 275 9.28 9.31 10.71
N THR A 276 9.63 9.61 11.97
CA THR A 276 10.52 8.75 12.78
C THR A 276 9.82 7.57 13.45
N ASN A 277 8.49 7.61 13.66
CA ASN A 277 7.75 6.52 14.31
C ASN A 277 7.97 5.18 13.61
N MET A 278 7.99 5.17 12.28
CA MET A 278 8.27 3.94 11.53
C MET A 278 9.71 3.45 11.71
N MET A 279 10.67 4.35 11.90
CA MET A 279 12.08 4.02 12.12
C MET A 279 12.31 3.35 13.48
N ILE A 280 11.55 3.79 14.51
CA ILE A 280 11.60 3.19 15.86
C ILE A 280 11.24 1.70 15.78
N HIS A 281 10.19 1.34 15.03
CA HIS A 281 9.80 -0.06 14.85
C HIS A 281 10.81 -0.89 14.05
N GLN A 282 11.62 -0.28 13.18
CA GLN A 282 12.54 -0.97 12.28
C GLN A 282 13.99 -1.02 12.77
N GLY A 283 14.35 -0.29 13.83
CA GLY A 283 15.72 -0.28 14.36
C GLY A 283 15.94 0.59 15.58
N GLY A 284 14.88 0.92 16.32
CA GLY A 284 14.98 1.62 17.59
C GLY A 284 15.38 3.10 17.50
N TYR A 285 15.70 3.67 18.65
CA TYR A 285 15.96 5.10 18.82
C TYR A 285 17.27 5.59 18.18
N GLU A 286 18.23 4.70 17.94
CA GLU A 286 19.49 5.05 17.27
C GLU A 286 19.25 5.50 15.83
N LYS A 287 18.33 4.84 15.10
CA LYS A 287 17.94 5.26 13.74
C LYS A 287 17.30 6.65 13.75
N VAL A 288 16.55 6.99 14.80
CA VAL A 288 15.96 8.33 14.97
C VAL A 288 17.06 9.37 15.15
N GLY A 289 18.07 9.08 15.99
CA GLY A 289 19.24 9.95 16.16
C GLY A 289 19.97 10.20 14.83
N ALA A 290 20.31 9.13 14.11
CA ALA A 290 20.98 9.21 12.81
C ALA A 290 20.16 9.99 11.77
N TYR A 291 18.84 9.80 11.73
CA TYR A 291 17.95 10.58 10.88
C TYR A 291 18.01 12.07 11.22
N LEU A 292 17.89 12.43 12.50
CA LEU A 292 17.93 13.82 12.97
C LEU A 292 19.28 14.49 12.68
N ASP A 293 20.37 13.73 12.77
CA ASP A 293 21.71 14.18 12.39
C ASP A 293 21.80 14.45 10.89
N ASN A 294 21.33 13.52 10.07
CA ASN A 294 21.35 13.63 8.61
C ASN A 294 20.59 14.86 8.09
N ILE A 295 19.41 15.13 8.66
CA ILE A 295 18.62 16.32 8.27
C ILE A 295 19.10 17.62 8.93
N LYS A 296 20.19 17.56 9.71
CA LYS A 296 20.71 18.67 10.52
C LYS A 296 19.62 19.31 11.38
N ALA A 297 18.86 18.48 12.10
CA ALA A 297 17.74 18.93 12.92
C ALA A 297 18.21 19.96 13.96
N THR A 298 17.45 21.06 14.10
CA THR A 298 17.73 22.10 15.09
C THR A 298 17.53 21.58 16.51
N ALA A 299 18.07 22.28 17.52
CA ALA A 299 17.87 21.92 18.92
C ALA A 299 16.37 21.89 19.29
N ALA A 300 15.58 22.81 18.74
CA ALA A 300 14.13 22.85 18.94
C ALA A 300 13.42 21.65 18.30
N GLU A 301 13.78 21.31 17.05
CA GLU A 301 13.25 20.13 16.33
C GLU A 301 13.57 18.83 17.10
N ARG A 302 14.82 18.67 17.55
CA ARG A 302 15.25 17.50 18.34
C ARG A 302 14.50 17.38 19.66
N LYS A 303 14.35 18.49 20.39
CA LYS A 303 13.60 18.52 21.66
C LYS A 303 12.15 18.09 21.43
N ALA A 304 11.49 18.65 20.41
CA ALA A 304 10.11 18.32 20.10
C ALA A 304 9.93 16.83 19.75
N VAL A 305 10.80 16.28 18.89
CA VAL A 305 10.77 14.85 18.54
C VAL A 305 11.00 13.97 19.77
N ALA A 306 11.98 14.29 20.61
CA ALA A 306 12.26 13.55 21.84
C ALA A 306 11.07 13.58 22.81
N THR A 307 10.46 14.75 23.02
CA THR A 307 9.29 14.90 23.90
C THR A 307 8.10 14.10 23.38
N HIS A 308 7.73 14.26 22.10
CA HIS A 308 6.60 13.52 21.54
C HIS A 308 6.82 12.01 21.58
N THR A 309 8.01 11.55 21.21
CA THR A 309 8.33 10.12 21.21
C THR A 309 8.28 9.53 22.63
N ALA A 310 8.79 10.26 23.64
CA ALA A 310 8.70 9.84 25.03
C ALA A 310 7.25 9.78 25.53
N SER A 311 6.43 10.78 25.19
CA SER A 311 5.01 10.81 25.52
C SER A 311 4.24 9.64 24.91
N THR A 312 4.46 9.32 23.63
CA THR A 312 3.84 8.17 22.96
C THR A 312 4.23 6.85 23.63
N LYS A 313 5.51 6.68 24.01
CA LYS A 313 5.94 5.48 24.74
C LYS A 313 5.27 5.35 26.10
N LEU A 314 5.18 6.45 26.86
CA LEU A 314 4.52 6.45 28.18
C LEU A 314 3.04 6.08 28.07
N GLN A 315 2.34 6.57 27.05
CA GLN A 315 0.95 6.19 26.79
C GLN A 315 0.81 4.71 26.46
N LEU A 316 1.72 4.14 25.66
CA LEU A 316 1.72 2.71 25.34
C LEU A 316 2.02 1.82 26.55
N LEU A 317 2.78 2.31 27.53
CA LEU A 317 3.09 1.57 28.77
C LEU A 317 1.99 1.70 29.84
N ALA A 318 1.09 2.67 29.71
CA ALA A 318 -0.02 2.89 30.64
C ALA A 318 -1.28 2.07 30.31
N HIS A 319 -1.24 1.28 29.23
CA HIS A 319 -2.31 0.43 28.73
C HIS A 319 -1.82 -1.02 28.59
#